data_AF-A0A934AQN1-F1
#
_entry.id   AF-A0A934AQN1-F1
#
_cell.length_a   1.000
_cell.length_b   1.000
_cell.length_c   1.000
_cell.angle_alpha   90.00
_cell.angle_beta   90.00
_cell.angle_gamma   90.00
#
_symmetry.space_group_name_H-M   'P 1'
#
loop_
_entity.id
_entity.type
_entity.pdbx_description
1 polymer ?
#
loop_
_entity_poly.entity_id
_entity_poly.type
_entity_poly.pdbx_seq_one_letter_code
_entity_poly.pdbx_strand_id
1 'polypeptide(L)'
;MKNIWLALAGCLALASAASAQSPASDWARAGDVKVLVSGFRDARAAVFVSAAKAPAGKTWAVLRLDPACVLATVADMMGIALRSDIPAPALRLENDTPLKRFQDAVEPQWKMRPDMFLNAYTPGTNEVFLMADASYYNKLKRFLDDSLAHEYVHFFQVKYKNFPIDQFSDAEEGEAISYQTRFRDEYLTPGIVPPRCR
;
A
#
# COMPACT_ATOMS: atom_id res chain seq x y z
N MET A 1 2.81 17.76 -23.80
CA MET A 1 2.61 17.28 -22.41
C MET A 1 2.03 15.88 -22.53
N LYS A 2 2.87 14.85 -22.40
CA LYS A 2 2.45 13.45 -22.56
C LYS A 2 1.92 12.94 -21.21
N ASN A 3 0.79 12.25 -21.28
CA ASN A 3 -0.01 11.79 -20.15
C ASN A 3 0.73 10.73 -19.31
N ILE A 4 1.21 11.10 -18.11
CA ILE A 4 1.75 10.20 -17.07
C ILE A 4 0.58 9.58 -16.27
N TRP A 5 -0.43 9.05 -16.96
CA TRP A 5 -1.72 8.66 -16.34
C TRP A 5 -1.92 7.15 -16.17
N LEU A 6 -0.89 6.30 -16.36
CA LEU A 6 -1.06 4.84 -16.27
C LEU A 6 -0.21 4.10 -15.24
N ALA A 7 0.88 4.65 -14.70
CA ALA A 7 1.69 3.93 -13.72
C ALA A 7 1.10 3.92 -12.29
N LEU A 8 0.24 4.90 -11.93
CA LEU A 8 -0.27 5.03 -10.55
C LEU A 8 -1.56 4.25 -10.25
N ALA A 9 -2.15 3.60 -11.27
CA ALA A 9 -3.38 2.83 -11.14
C ALA A 9 -3.23 1.34 -11.52
N GLY A 10 -2.00 0.89 -11.81
CA GLY A 10 -1.67 -0.51 -12.19
C GLY A 10 -1.82 -1.56 -11.07
N CYS A 11 -2.45 -1.20 -9.96
CA CYS A 11 -2.85 -2.10 -8.88
C CYS A 11 -4.37 -2.06 -8.59
N LEU A 12 -5.18 -1.63 -9.57
CA LEU A 12 -6.56 -2.10 -9.66
C LEU A 12 -6.59 -3.34 -10.55
N ALA A 13 -6.88 -4.48 -9.93
CA ALA A 13 -7.08 -5.75 -10.62
C ALA A 13 -8.00 -5.60 -11.85
N LEU A 14 -7.57 -6.17 -12.97
CA LEU A 14 -8.44 -6.62 -14.06
C LEU A 14 -9.40 -7.69 -13.51
N ALA A 15 -10.50 -7.23 -12.91
CA ALA A 15 -11.69 -8.03 -12.68
C ALA A 15 -12.72 -7.61 -13.74
N SER A 16 -13.07 -8.55 -14.62
CA SER A 16 -14.18 -8.41 -15.57
C SER A 16 -15.45 -8.02 -14.81
N ALA A 17 -15.96 -6.81 -15.05
CA ALA A 17 -17.16 -6.30 -14.43
C ALA A 17 -18.37 -6.61 -15.32
N ALA A 18 -19.17 -7.58 -14.89
CA ALA A 18 -20.58 -7.63 -15.24
C ALA A 18 -21.26 -6.33 -14.77
N SER A 19 -22.08 -5.74 -15.64
CA SER A 19 -22.84 -4.54 -15.35
C SER A 19 -23.82 -4.75 -14.20
N ALA A 20 -23.69 -4.00 -13.12
CA ALA A 20 -24.75 -3.79 -12.15
C ALA A 20 -24.86 -2.29 -11.87
N GLN A 21 -26.04 -1.76 -12.18
CA GLN A 21 -26.44 -0.38 -11.95
C GLN A 21 -26.38 -0.05 -10.46
N SER A 22 -25.77 1.11 -10.12
CA SER A 22 -25.91 1.73 -8.81
C SER A 22 -27.20 2.54 -8.75
N PRO A 23 -28.00 2.42 -7.68
CA PRO A 23 -28.83 3.54 -7.25
C PRO A 23 -28.03 4.38 -6.25
N ALA A 24 -27.94 5.67 -6.55
CA ALA A 24 -27.69 6.70 -5.55
C ALA A 24 -28.85 6.73 -4.54
N SER A 25 -28.54 6.87 -3.25
CA SER A 25 -29.08 7.96 -2.41
C SER A 25 -28.63 7.84 -0.94
N ASP A 26 -28.57 9.02 -0.31
CA ASP A 26 -28.76 9.28 1.12
C ASP A 26 -27.61 9.04 2.11
N TRP A 27 -26.70 10.02 2.15
CA TRP A 27 -25.98 10.38 3.37
C TRP A 27 -26.97 10.96 4.40
N ALA A 28 -27.42 10.10 5.30
CA ALA A 28 -28.27 10.48 6.43
C ALA A 28 -27.54 11.46 7.37
N ARG A 29 -28.21 12.59 7.62
CA ARG A 29 -27.89 13.55 8.68
C ARG A 29 -27.80 12.84 10.04
N ALA A 30 -26.73 13.10 10.77
CA ALA A 30 -26.71 12.95 12.20
C ALA A 30 -27.69 13.97 12.81
N GLY A 31 -28.76 13.50 13.43
CA GLY A 31 -29.73 14.34 14.13
C GLY A 31 -31.09 13.69 14.22
N ASP A 32 -31.39 13.11 15.38
CA ASP A 32 -32.67 13.23 16.11
C ASP A 32 -32.87 12.00 17.01
N VAL A 33 -32.53 12.17 18.29
CA VAL A 33 -33.00 11.27 19.35
C VAL A 33 -34.49 11.60 19.57
N LYS A 34 -35.39 10.85 18.93
CA LYS A 34 -36.81 10.88 19.27
C LYS A 34 -37.02 10.14 20.60
N VAL A 35 -37.16 10.89 21.69
CA VAL A 35 -37.69 10.37 22.96
C VAL A 35 -39.21 10.38 22.86
N LEU A 36 -39.81 9.22 22.58
CA LEU A 36 -41.24 8.99 22.71
C LEU A 36 -41.56 8.74 24.18
N VAL A 37 -42.16 9.73 24.85
CA VAL A 37 -42.71 9.58 26.19
C VAL A 37 -44.22 9.33 26.06
N SER A 38 -44.65 8.06 26.11
CA SER A 38 -46.05 7.72 26.31
C SER A 38 -46.25 7.24 27.75
N GLY A 39 -47.29 7.79 28.39
CA GLY A 39 -47.61 7.54 29.78
C GLY A 39 -48.03 6.10 30.02
N PHE A 40 -47.25 5.39 30.83
CA PHE A 40 -47.68 4.23 31.59
C PHE A 40 -47.12 4.37 33.00
N ARG A 41 -48.01 4.47 33.98
CA ARG A 41 -47.69 4.22 35.39
C ARG A 41 -47.42 2.72 35.51
N ASP A 42 -46.30 2.34 36.10
CA ASP A 42 -45.86 0.98 36.43
C ASP A 42 -45.28 0.08 35.31
N ALA A 43 -44.40 0.62 34.47
CA ALA A 43 -43.44 -0.22 33.73
C ALA A 43 -42.01 0.27 33.99
N ARG A 44 -41.16 -0.59 34.56
CA ARG A 44 -39.71 -0.39 34.61
C ARG A 44 -39.22 -0.29 33.16
N ALA A 45 -39.02 0.95 32.69
CA ALA A 45 -38.46 1.22 31.38
C ALA A 45 -37.03 0.67 31.33
N ALA A 46 -36.86 -0.48 30.68
CA ALA A 46 -35.55 -0.98 30.31
C ALA A 46 -34.99 -0.07 29.21
N VAL A 47 -34.10 0.84 29.59
CA VAL A 47 -33.34 1.66 28.65
C VAL A 47 -32.32 0.74 27.99
N PHE A 48 -32.63 0.26 26.79
CA PHE A 48 -31.65 -0.41 25.95
C PHE A 48 -30.75 0.65 25.31
N VAL A 49 -29.63 0.94 25.96
CA VAL A 49 -28.53 1.69 25.35
C VAL A 49 -27.90 0.78 24.31
N SER A 50 -28.23 0.99 23.03
CA SER A 50 -27.51 0.35 21.93
C SER A 50 -26.13 0.98 21.86
N ALA A 51 -25.13 0.30 22.45
CA ALA A 51 -23.74 0.71 22.34
C ALA A 51 -23.34 0.60 20.86
N ALA A 52 -23.19 1.75 20.19
CA ALA A 52 -22.58 1.80 18.87
C ALA A 52 -21.21 1.16 18.97
N LYS A 53 -21.02 0.01 18.30
CA LYS A 53 -19.73 -0.66 18.24
C LYS A 53 -18.78 0.30 17.52
N ALA A 54 -17.81 0.85 18.26
CA ALA A 54 -16.77 1.69 17.67
C ALA A 54 -16.21 0.94 16.45
N PRO A 55 -16.00 1.63 15.31
CA PRO A 55 -15.45 0.98 14.13
C PRO A 55 -14.15 0.29 14.55
N ALA A 56 -14.04 -1.00 14.25
CA ALA A 56 -12.82 -1.74 14.54
C ALA A 56 -11.66 -0.99 13.91
N GLY A 57 -10.62 -0.70 14.70
CA GLY A 57 -9.44 0.01 14.20
C GLY A 57 -8.86 -0.70 12.98
N LYS A 58 -8.27 0.08 12.06
CA LYS A 58 -7.57 -0.45 10.89
C LYS A 58 -6.51 -1.47 11.33
N THR A 59 -6.51 -2.64 10.71
CA THR A 59 -5.49 -3.67 10.95
C THR A 59 -4.33 -3.46 9.97
N TRP A 60 -3.11 -3.70 10.46
CA TRP A 60 -1.90 -3.45 9.71
C TRP A 60 -1.28 -4.75 9.21
N ALA A 61 -0.87 -4.77 7.95
CA ALA A 61 0.02 -5.78 7.42
C ALA A 61 1.41 -5.61 8.03
N VAL A 62 2.12 -6.72 8.17
CA VAL A 62 3.47 -6.74 8.74
C VAL A 62 4.42 -7.37 7.74
N LEU A 63 5.66 -6.88 7.71
CA LEU A 63 6.75 -7.52 6.98
C LEU A 63 7.08 -8.84 7.66
N ARG A 64 7.30 -9.86 6.84
CA ARG A 64 7.71 -11.20 7.29
C ARG A 64 9.22 -11.35 7.27
N LEU A 65 9.87 -10.59 6.40
CA LEU A 65 11.30 -10.60 6.16
C LEU A 65 11.93 -9.27 6.57
N ASP A 66 13.21 -9.32 6.94
CA ASP A 66 14.01 -8.12 7.17
C ASP A 66 14.13 -7.31 5.86
N PRO A 67 13.87 -5.98 5.86
CA PRO A 67 14.00 -5.15 4.66
C PRO A 67 15.36 -5.25 3.96
N ALA A 68 16.46 -5.33 4.72
CA ALA A 68 17.80 -5.48 4.15
C ALA A 68 17.97 -6.82 3.42
N CYS A 69 17.32 -7.88 3.92
CA CYS A 69 17.29 -9.14 3.19
C CYS A 69 16.47 -9.04 1.90
N VAL A 70 15.27 -8.44 1.93
CA VAL A 70 14.46 -8.26 0.72
C VAL A 70 15.25 -7.48 -0.33
N LEU A 71 15.96 -6.41 0.07
CA LEU A 71 16.82 -5.63 -0.79
C LEU A 71 17.93 -6.48 -1.43
N ALA A 72 18.65 -7.26 -0.63
CA ALA A 72 19.73 -8.12 -1.11
C ALA A 72 19.23 -9.23 -2.05
N THR A 73 18.05 -9.78 -1.77
CA THR A 73 17.43 -10.81 -2.60
C THR A 73 17.01 -10.25 -3.96
N VAL A 74 16.37 -9.07 -3.98
CA VAL A 74 16.00 -8.40 -5.25
C VAL A 74 17.25 -8.00 -6.04
N ALA A 75 18.30 -7.50 -5.38
CA ALA A 75 19.57 -7.22 -6.03
C ALA A 75 20.15 -8.46 -6.73
N ASP A 76 20.20 -9.60 -6.03
CA ASP A 76 20.67 -10.87 -6.60
C ASP A 76 19.80 -11.32 -7.79
N MET A 77 18.47 -11.23 -7.66
CA MET A 77 17.53 -11.57 -8.75
C MET A 77 17.79 -10.72 -10.00
N MET A 78 18.12 -9.44 -9.81
CA MET A 78 18.42 -8.49 -10.89
C MET A 78 19.88 -8.54 -11.38
N GLY A 79 20.73 -9.39 -10.79
CA GLY A 79 22.16 -9.46 -11.13
C GLY A 79 22.95 -8.21 -10.73
N ILE A 80 22.53 -7.51 -9.68
CA ILE A 80 23.14 -6.26 -9.21
C ILE A 80 24.05 -6.54 -8.01
N ALA A 81 25.31 -6.10 -8.12
CA ALA A 81 26.21 -6.05 -6.98
C ALA A 81 25.95 -4.78 -6.15
N LEU A 82 25.46 -4.94 -4.92
CA LEU A 82 25.24 -3.83 -3.99
C LEU A 82 26.55 -3.09 -3.70
N ARG A 83 26.49 -1.75 -3.72
CA ARG A 83 27.65 -0.89 -3.45
C ARG A 83 27.44 -0.09 -2.18
N SER A 84 28.48 0.04 -1.36
CA SER A 84 28.41 0.75 -0.07
C SER A 84 28.29 2.27 -0.19
N ASP A 85 28.62 2.84 -1.36
CA ASP A 85 28.47 4.27 -1.65
C ASP A 85 27.02 4.65 -2.04
N ILE A 86 26.17 3.67 -2.37
CA ILE A 86 24.73 3.89 -2.58
C ILE A 86 23.98 3.41 -1.32
N PRO A 87 23.45 4.32 -0.49
CA PRO A 87 22.70 3.91 0.69
C PRO A 87 21.38 3.24 0.29
N ALA A 88 21.02 2.17 1.01
CA ALA A 88 19.69 1.59 0.94
C ALA A 88 18.62 2.65 1.23
N PRO A 89 17.45 2.58 0.58
CA PRO A 89 16.40 3.55 0.83
C PRO A 89 15.78 3.32 2.21
N ALA A 90 15.41 4.41 2.88
CA ALA A 90 14.76 4.33 4.19
C ALA A 90 13.30 3.88 4.02
N LEU A 91 12.88 2.90 4.81
CA LEU A 91 11.52 2.36 4.77
C LEU A 91 10.57 3.17 5.65
N ARG A 92 9.37 3.44 5.13
CA ARG A 92 8.29 4.20 5.77
C ARG A 92 6.98 3.42 5.62
N LEU A 93 6.35 3.05 6.72
CA LEU A 93 5.11 2.29 6.70
C LEU A 93 3.92 3.21 6.99
N GLU A 94 2.77 2.94 6.39
CA GLU A 94 1.57 3.76 6.61
C GLU A 94 1.19 3.92 8.09
N ASN A 95 1.44 2.90 8.91
CA ASN A 95 1.06 2.90 10.32
C ASN A 95 2.00 3.73 11.22
N ASP A 96 3.17 4.12 10.73
CA ASP A 96 4.16 4.91 11.48
C ASP A 96 4.50 6.27 10.83
N THR A 97 3.98 6.51 9.62
CA THR A 97 4.34 7.67 8.80
C THR A 97 3.13 8.57 8.57
N PRO A 98 3.19 9.86 8.97
CA PRO A 98 2.12 10.80 8.67
C PRO A 98 1.87 10.93 7.16
N LEU A 99 0.60 10.94 6.73
CA LEU A 99 0.23 11.11 5.32
C LEU A 99 0.91 12.33 4.67
N LYS A 100 1.05 13.44 5.42
CA LYS A 100 1.74 14.64 4.95
C LYS A 100 3.18 14.35 4.53
N ARG A 101 3.92 13.50 5.26
CA ARG A 101 5.30 13.13 4.90
C ARG A 101 5.36 12.38 3.58
N PHE A 102 4.45 11.42 3.37
CA PHE A 102 4.31 10.71 2.11
C PHE A 102 4.00 11.69 0.97
N GLN A 103 2.98 12.52 1.13
CA GLN A 103 2.58 13.52 0.13
C GLN A 103 3.73 14.46 -0.26
N ASP A 104 4.44 14.99 0.73
CA ASP A 104 5.57 15.90 0.49
C ASP A 104 6.71 15.21 -0.29
N ALA A 105 6.88 13.89 -0.12
CA ALA A 105 7.91 13.11 -0.82
C ALA A 105 7.51 12.76 -2.26
N VAL A 106 6.23 12.43 -2.52
CA VAL A 106 5.78 11.98 -3.85
C VAL A 106 5.36 13.12 -4.77
N GLU A 107 4.84 14.23 -4.24
CA GLU A 107 4.31 15.34 -5.04
C GLU A 107 5.32 15.90 -6.06
N PRO A 108 6.62 16.09 -5.74
CA PRO A 108 7.60 16.55 -6.71
C PRO A 108 7.73 15.62 -7.93
N GLN A 109 7.57 14.31 -7.74
CA GLN A 109 7.73 13.32 -8.80
C GLN A 109 6.40 13.11 -9.57
N TRP A 110 5.27 13.03 -8.88
CA TRP A 110 3.97 12.73 -9.50
C TRP A 110 3.22 13.96 -10.01
N LYS A 111 3.62 15.18 -9.59
CA LYS A 111 2.90 16.43 -9.87
C LYS A 111 1.44 16.40 -9.39
N MET A 112 1.16 15.55 -8.41
CA MET A 112 -0.13 15.42 -7.73
C MET A 112 0.08 15.06 -6.27
N ARG A 113 -0.94 15.31 -5.45
CA ARG A 113 -0.91 15.07 -4.01
C ARG A 113 -2.00 14.08 -3.61
N PRO A 114 -1.68 12.78 -3.47
CA PRO A 114 -2.66 11.75 -3.12
C PRO A 114 -3.29 12.01 -1.75
N ASP A 115 -4.57 11.72 -1.59
CA ASP A 115 -5.31 11.79 -0.33
C ASP A 115 -5.20 10.51 0.52
N MET A 116 -4.50 9.50 0.00
CA MET A 116 -4.23 8.23 0.66
C MET A 116 -2.78 7.78 0.49
N PHE A 117 -2.34 6.86 1.34
CA PHE A 117 -1.02 6.24 1.25
C PHE A 117 -0.99 5.23 0.09
N LEU A 118 0.09 5.24 -0.69
CA LEU A 118 0.34 4.28 -1.76
C LEU A 118 1.76 3.72 -1.62
N ASN A 119 2.01 2.59 -2.27
CA ASN A 119 3.37 2.07 -2.39
C ASN A 119 4.15 2.97 -3.36
N ALA A 120 5.33 3.43 -2.96
CA ALA A 120 6.16 4.29 -3.79
C ALA A 120 7.61 4.33 -3.31
N TYR A 121 8.54 4.16 -4.24
CA TYR A 121 9.90 4.64 -4.11
C TYR A 121 10.00 6.11 -4.55
N THR A 122 10.76 6.89 -3.78
CA THR A 122 10.95 8.33 -4.00
C THR A 122 12.45 8.64 -4.13
N PRO A 123 12.98 8.79 -5.35
CA PRO A 123 14.42 8.97 -5.57
C PRO A 123 15.02 10.22 -4.91
N GLY A 124 14.20 11.27 -4.76
CA GLY A 124 14.60 12.58 -4.21
C GLY A 124 14.90 12.55 -2.71
N THR A 125 14.16 11.74 -1.94
CA THR A 125 14.42 11.54 -0.49
C THR A 125 15.08 10.18 -0.19
N ASN A 126 15.22 9.31 -1.19
CA ASN A 126 15.68 7.92 -1.05
C ASN A 126 14.85 7.16 -0.02
N GLU A 127 13.52 7.26 -0.12
CA GLU A 127 12.58 6.58 0.76
C GLU A 127 11.67 5.63 -0.02
N VAL A 128 11.35 4.49 0.59
CA VAL A 128 10.29 3.58 0.16
C VAL A 128 9.13 3.75 1.13
N PHE A 129 7.97 4.08 0.59
CA PHE A 129 6.70 4.16 1.31
C PHE A 129 5.87 2.93 0.98
N LEU A 130 5.30 2.27 2.00
CA LEU A 130 4.37 1.17 1.81
C LEU A 130 3.04 1.42 2.52
N MET A 131 1.95 1.26 1.76
CA MET A 131 0.62 1.10 2.33
C MET A 131 0.60 -0.20 3.15
N ALA A 132 0.15 -0.11 4.40
CA ALA A 132 0.16 -1.22 5.35
C ALA A 132 -1.25 -1.72 5.67
N ASP A 133 -2.25 -1.42 4.85
CA ASP A 133 -3.63 -1.89 5.03
C ASP A 133 -3.75 -3.42 4.92
N ALA A 134 -3.96 -4.13 6.02
CA ALA A 134 -4.09 -5.59 5.99
C ALA A 134 -5.25 -6.07 5.12
N SER A 135 -6.34 -5.31 5.01
CA SER A 135 -7.51 -5.70 4.20
C SER A 135 -7.17 -5.72 2.71
N TYR A 136 -6.33 -4.79 2.24
CA TYR A 136 -5.83 -4.76 0.87
C TYR A 136 -5.05 -6.04 0.53
N TYR A 137 -4.07 -6.39 1.36
CA TYR A 137 -3.24 -7.58 1.15
C TYR A 137 -4.04 -8.88 1.24
N ASN A 138 -4.95 -8.98 2.21
CA ASN A 138 -5.81 -10.16 2.39
C ASN A 138 -6.75 -10.39 1.21
N LYS A 139 -7.32 -9.31 0.66
CA LYS A 139 -8.22 -9.36 -0.50
C LYS A 139 -7.49 -9.81 -1.76
N LEU A 140 -6.30 -9.27 -2.00
CA LEU A 140 -5.52 -9.54 -3.21
C LEU A 140 -4.59 -10.76 -3.11
N LYS A 141 -4.56 -11.44 -1.94
CA LYS A 141 -3.62 -12.55 -1.67
C LYS A 141 -2.16 -12.14 -1.89
N ARG A 142 -1.83 -10.91 -1.48
CA ARG A 142 -0.50 -10.32 -1.55
C ARG A 142 0.13 -10.21 -0.17
N PHE A 143 1.39 -9.80 -0.12
CA PHE A 143 2.14 -9.61 1.11
C PHE A 143 2.85 -8.25 1.08
N LEU A 144 3.02 -7.63 2.24
CA LEU A 144 3.76 -6.36 2.33
C LEU A 144 5.19 -6.51 1.78
N ASP A 145 5.80 -7.68 1.97
CA ASP A 145 7.12 -8.03 1.45
C ASP A 145 7.20 -8.03 -0.09
N ASP A 146 6.14 -8.47 -0.80
CA ASP A 146 6.14 -8.43 -2.27
C ASP A 146 6.03 -6.99 -2.80
N SER A 147 5.38 -6.12 -2.05
CA SER A 147 5.27 -4.70 -2.37
C SER A 147 6.58 -3.97 -2.08
N LEU A 148 7.28 -4.33 -1.01
CA LEU A 148 8.65 -3.87 -0.77
C LEU A 148 9.60 -4.29 -1.90
N ALA A 149 9.49 -5.54 -2.36
CA ALA A 149 10.31 -6.03 -3.48
C ALA A 149 10.08 -5.23 -4.76
N HIS A 150 8.83 -4.87 -5.08
CA HIS A 150 8.48 -3.98 -6.20
C HIS A 150 9.21 -2.64 -6.12
N GLU A 151 9.10 -1.96 -4.98
CA GLU A 151 9.71 -0.64 -4.82
C GLU A 151 11.25 -0.69 -4.84
N TYR A 152 11.85 -1.81 -4.40
CA TYR A 152 13.29 -2.01 -4.55
C TYR A 152 13.73 -2.17 -6.00
N VAL A 153 12.91 -2.70 -6.90
CA VAL A 153 13.23 -2.70 -8.33
C VAL A 153 13.35 -1.28 -8.85
N HIS A 154 12.43 -0.38 -8.48
CA HIS A 154 12.53 1.04 -8.85
C HIS A 154 13.77 1.71 -8.26
N PHE A 155 14.13 1.38 -7.01
CA PHE A 155 15.40 1.81 -6.42
C PHE A 155 16.59 1.40 -7.28
N PHE A 156 16.65 0.13 -7.71
CA PHE A 156 17.72 -0.36 -8.57
C PHE A 156 17.72 0.24 -9.96
N GLN A 157 16.56 0.37 -10.60
CA GLN A 157 16.41 1.04 -11.90
C GLN A 157 17.00 2.46 -11.84
N VAL A 158 16.67 3.24 -10.81
CA VAL A 158 17.15 4.61 -10.69
C VAL A 158 18.62 4.70 -10.25
N LYS A 159 19.01 4.02 -9.16
CA LYS A 159 20.31 4.24 -8.51
C LYS A 159 21.44 3.39 -9.09
N TYR A 160 21.13 2.25 -9.70
CA TYR A 160 22.13 1.32 -10.24
C TYR A 160 22.14 1.29 -11.76
N LYS A 161 20.96 1.37 -12.40
CA LYS A 161 20.85 1.39 -13.87
C LYS A 161 20.79 2.81 -14.46
N ASN A 162 20.77 3.85 -13.61
CA ASN A 162 20.67 5.26 -14.00
C ASN A 162 19.44 5.60 -14.87
N PHE A 163 18.33 4.88 -14.67
CA PHE A 163 17.07 5.22 -15.33
C PHE A 163 16.43 6.44 -14.66
N PRO A 164 16.22 7.55 -15.39
CA PRO A 164 15.55 8.72 -14.84
C PRO A 164 14.08 8.42 -14.54
N ILE A 165 13.62 8.74 -13.33
CA ILE A 165 12.24 8.48 -12.88
C ILE A 165 11.19 9.20 -13.76
N ASP A 166 11.55 10.32 -14.37
CA ASP A 166 10.68 11.09 -15.27
C ASP A 166 10.56 10.47 -16.68
N GLN A 167 11.32 9.41 -16.95
CA GLN A 167 11.26 8.61 -18.18
C GLN A 167 10.63 7.23 -17.95
N PHE A 168 10.18 6.93 -16.72
CA PHE A 168 9.51 5.66 -16.43
C PHE A 168 8.26 5.52 -17.30
N SER A 169 8.12 4.32 -17.84
CA SER A 169 7.03 3.88 -18.69
C SER A 169 6.44 2.57 -18.15
N ASP A 170 5.46 2.03 -18.86
CA ASP A 170 4.88 0.73 -18.55
C ASP A 170 5.94 -0.40 -18.58
N ALA A 171 7.09 -0.20 -19.22
CA ALA A 171 8.18 -1.18 -19.24
C ALA A 171 8.87 -1.30 -17.87
N GLU A 172 9.18 -0.18 -17.22
CA GLU A 172 9.83 -0.15 -15.90
C GLU A 172 8.90 -0.70 -14.81
N GLU A 173 7.61 -0.34 -14.88
CA GLU A 173 6.57 -0.91 -14.01
C GLU A 173 6.36 -2.41 -14.29
N GLY A 174 6.37 -2.82 -15.56
CA GLY A 174 6.27 -4.22 -15.96
C GLY A 174 7.44 -5.07 -15.45
N GLU A 175 8.67 -4.53 -15.48
CA GLU A 175 9.84 -5.17 -14.86
C GLU A 175 9.65 -5.32 -13.35
N ALA A 176 9.23 -4.25 -12.66
CA ALA A 176 8.99 -4.28 -11.21
C ALA A 176 7.92 -5.32 -10.82
N ILE A 177 6.80 -5.38 -11.54
CA ILE A 177 5.74 -6.38 -11.34
C ILE A 177 6.26 -7.81 -11.57
N SER A 178 7.12 -8.01 -12.58
CA SER A 178 7.71 -9.31 -12.88
C SER A 178 8.57 -9.82 -11.72
N TYR A 179 9.49 -8.99 -11.22
CA TYR A 179 10.33 -9.33 -10.07
C TYR A 179 9.54 -9.48 -8.78
N GLN A 180 8.55 -8.62 -8.55
CA GLN A 180 7.63 -8.73 -7.41
C GLN A 180 6.89 -10.08 -7.42
N THR A 181 6.36 -10.48 -8.57
CA THR A 181 5.66 -11.76 -8.73
C THR A 181 6.60 -12.91 -8.46
N ARG A 182 7.78 -12.90 -9.08
CA ARG A 182 8.80 -13.91 -8.86
C ARG A 182 9.24 -14.01 -7.40
N PHE A 183 9.46 -12.87 -6.74
CA PHE A 183 9.86 -12.82 -5.33
C PHE A 183 8.81 -13.47 -4.42
N ARG A 184 7.53 -13.15 -4.64
CA ARG A 184 6.42 -13.75 -3.91
C ARG A 184 6.39 -15.27 -4.09
N ASP A 185 6.45 -15.72 -5.34
CA ASP A 185 6.29 -17.13 -5.68
C ASP A 185 7.46 -17.97 -5.15
N GLU A 186 8.68 -17.44 -5.20
CA GLU A 186 9.88 -18.13 -4.72
C GLU A 186 10.02 -18.10 -3.19
N TYR A 187 9.69 -16.99 -2.52
CA TYR A 187 10.13 -16.76 -1.13
C TYR A 187 9.03 -16.54 -0.10
N LEU A 188 7.78 -16.30 -0.51
CA LEU A 188 6.68 -16.04 0.43
C LEU A 188 5.76 -17.25 0.63
N THR A 189 6.20 -18.41 0.15
CA THR A 189 5.61 -19.71 0.47
C THR A 189 6.06 -20.17 1.87
N PRO A 190 5.16 -20.74 2.70
CA PRO A 190 5.50 -21.20 4.04
C PRO A 190 6.70 -22.16 4.05
N GLY A 191 7.67 -21.89 4.95
CA GLY A 191 8.86 -22.72 5.13
C GLY A 191 10.03 -22.38 4.19
N ILE A 192 9.86 -21.44 3.25
CA ILE A 192 10.94 -20.95 2.42
C ILE A 192 11.49 -19.65 3.01
N VAL A 193 12.82 -19.56 3.11
CA VAL A 193 13.54 -18.36 3.53
C VAL A 193 14.55 -18.02 2.43
N PRO A 194 14.56 -16.77 1.90
CA PRO A 194 15.56 -16.35 0.93
C PRO A 194 16.97 -16.68 1.40
N PRO A 195 17.89 -17.09 0.52
CA PRO A 195 19.27 -17.40 0.90
C PRO A 195 19.96 -16.28 1.68
N ARG A 196 19.62 -15.01 1.38
CA ARG A 196 20.14 -13.80 2.04
C ARG A 196 19.46 -13.47 3.38
N CYS A 197 18.42 -14.20 3.77
CA CYS A 197 17.64 -14.00 5.00
C CYS A 197 17.99 -15.02 6.10
N ARG A 198 18.98 -15.90 5.86
CA ARG A 198 19.36 -16.97 6.78
C ARG A 198 20.46 -16.55 7.73
#